data_AF-A0A415GJ11-F1
#
_entry.id   AF-A0A415GJ11-F1
#
_cell.length_a   1.000
_cell.length_b   1.000
_cell.length_c   1.000
_cell.angle_alpha   90.00
_cell.angle_beta   90.00
_cell.angle_gamma   90.00
#
_symmetry.space_group_name_H-M   'P 1'
#
loop_
_entity.id
_entity.type
_entity.pdbx_description
1 polymer ?
#
loop_
_entity_poly.entity_id
_entity_poly.type
_entity_poly.pdbx_seq_one_letter_code
_entity_poly.pdbx_strand_id
1 'polypeptide(L)'
;MTYDEKTITASLDGYLINTDIDPFSGYIQLIAINIKTGKAYLLKKGQRLDGQDTSKGFWIDDITGSVAALPAGEYRVFLAAKDDEEETWQPIRSHEVDHNSYILVINENREIESLELDSDSSWTGIESVVTSGNTTPAVRGVYSLDGRYLGNDVSKLGKGLYIVNGEKVVK
;
A
#
# COMPACT_ATOMS: atom_id res chain seq x y z
N MET A 1 0.77 18.86 -4.22
CA MET A 1 -0.19 19.61 -3.38
C MET A 1 0.35 21.00 -3.09
N THR A 2 -0.55 21.97 -2.96
CA THR A 2 -0.24 23.35 -2.57
C THR A 2 -1.15 23.77 -1.40
N TYR A 3 -0.83 24.87 -0.72
CA TYR A 3 -1.67 25.39 0.36
C TYR A 3 -1.81 26.91 0.29
N ASP A 4 -2.92 27.41 0.83
CA ASP A 4 -3.19 28.83 1.04
C ASP A 4 -3.96 29.02 2.35
N GLU A 5 -3.40 29.85 3.24
CA GLU A 5 -3.86 30.10 4.62
C GLU A 5 -4.24 28.82 5.41
N LYS A 6 -5.49 28.37 5.27
CA LYS A 6 -6.09 27.22 5.96
C LYS A 6 -6.69 26.20 4.99
N THR A 7 -6.21 26.19 3.76
CA THR A 7 -6.64 25.26 2.72
C THR A 7 -5.47 24.54 2.09
N ILE A 8 -5.71 23.29 1.69
CA ILE A 8 -4.77 22.48 0.91
C ILE A 8 -5.48 22.06 -0.36
N THR A 9 -4.80 22.19 -1.49
CA THR A 9 -5.26 21.74 -2.80
C THR A 9 -4.42 20.56 -3.27
N ALA A 10 -5.10 19.46 -3.55
CA ALA A 10 -4.55 18.34 -4.30
C ALA A 10 -4.85 18.55 -5.78
N SER A 11 -3.81 18.96 -6.53
CA SER A 11 -3.89 19.11 -7.97
C SER A 11 -3.72 17.77 -8.66
N LEU A 12 -4.58 17.52 -9.64
CA LEU A 12 -4.61 16.28 -10.41
C LEU A 12 -4.36 16.62 -11.88
N ASP A 13 -3.13 16.39 -12.35
CA ASP A 13 -2.70 16.71 -13.72
C ASP A 13 -3.31 15.79 -14.80
N GLY A 14 -4.26 14.92 -14.42
CA GLY A 14 -5.10 14.17 -15.33
C GLY A 14 -4.79 12.69 -15.45
N TYR A 15 -5.87 11.93 -15.67
CA TYR A 15 -5.96 10.47 -15.75
C TYR A 15 -5.66 9.73 -14.44
N LEU A 16 -6.69 9.61 -13.58
CA LEU A 16 -6.74 8.49 -12.64
C LEU A 16 -7.12 7.22 -13.41
N ILE A 17 -6.57 6.08 -13.03
CA ILE A 17 -6.89 4.79 -13.65
C ILE A 17 -7.34 3.83 -12.55
N ASN A 18 -8.47 3.17 -12.77
CA ASN A 18 -8.86 2.03 -11.95
C ASN A 18 -8.02 0.80 -12.32
N THR A 19 -7.21 0.33 -11.38
CA THR A 19 -6.34 -0.84 -11.53
C THR A 19 -6.91 -2.10 -10.88
N ASP A 20 -8.15 -2.06 -10.39
CA ASP A 20 -8.84 -3.23 -9.86
C ASP A 20 -9.34 -4.14 -11.00
N ILE A 21 -9.92 -5.29 -10.64
CA ILE A 21 -10.59 -6.23 -11.55
C ILE A 21 -12.06 -5.85 -11.80
N ASP A 22 -12.67 -5.08 -10.89
CA ASP A 22 -14.05 -4.63 -10.97
C ASP A 22 -14.18 -3.10 -11.19
N PRO A 23 -15.29 -2.62 -11.78
CA PRO A 23 -15.53 -1.19 -11.96
C PRO A 23 -15.66 -0.47 -10.61
N PHE A 24 -14.99 0.66 -10.46
CA PHE A 24 -15.02 1.44 -9.22
C PHE A 24 -16.29 2.31 -9.16
N SER A 25 -17.06 2.17 -8.07
CA SER A 25 -18.19 3.03 -7.72
C SER A 25 -18.06 3.46 -6.27
N GLY A 26 -17.72 4.73 -6.04
CA GLY A 26 -17.41 5.19 -4.71
C GLY A 26 -17.04 6.66 -4.64
N TYR A 27 -16.22 7.00 -3.65
CA TYR A 27 -15.81 8.38 -3.40
C TYR A 27 -14.31 8.53 -3.45
N ILE A 28 -13.87 9.67 -3.95
CA ILE A 28 -12.51 10.18 -3.77
C ILE A 28 -12.55 11.34 -2.79
N GLN A 29 -11.62 11.41 -1.84
CA GLN A 29 -11.59 12.40 -0.78
C GLN A 29 -10.16 12.84 -0.45
N LEU A 30 -10.02 14.06 0.07
CA LEU A 30 -8.78 14.56 0.66
C LEU A 30 -8.83 14.33 2.17
N ILE A 31 -7.87 13.56 2.68
CA ILE A 31 -7.83 13.09 4.07
C ILE A 31 -6.50 13.50 4.70
N ALA A 32 -6.52 13.79 6.00
CA ALA A 32 -5.35 13.95 6.85
C ALA A 32 -5.35 12.90 7.96
N ILE A 33 -4.25 12.18 8.16
CA ILE A 33 -4.08 11.25 9.29
C ILE A 33 -3.02 11.81 10.20
N ASN A 34 -3.35 12.01 11.47
CA ASN A 34 -2.37 12.41 12.48
C ASN A 34 -1.35 11.29 12.70
N ILE A 35 -0.07 11.54 12.43
CA ILE A 35 0.92 10.43 12.35
C ILE A 35 1.18 9.82 13.73
N LYS A 36 1.03 10.59 14.80
CA LYS A 36 1.25 10.11 16.17
C LYS A 36 0.09 9.25 16.69
N THR A 37 -1.15 9.60 16.34
CA THR A 37 -2.34 8.95 16.90
C THR A 37 -3.05 8.01 15.94
N GLY A 38 -2.72 8.06 14.65
CA GLY A 38 -3.44 7.34 13.60
C GLY A 38 -4.85 7.85 13.32
N LYS A 39 -5.29 8.94 13.97
CA LYS A 39 -6.64 9.47 13.80
C LYS A 39 -6.78 10.17 12.45
N ALA A 40 -7.76 9.72 11.66
CA ALA A 40 -8.11 10.32 10.37
C ALA A 40 -9.07 11.51 10.51
N TYR A 41 -8.89 12.50 9.63
CA TYR A 41 -9.68 13.71 9.51
C TYR A 41 -10.03 13.93 8.03
N LEU A 42 -11.31 14.11 7.74
CA LEU A 42 -11.77 14.48 6.41
C LEU A 42 -11.52 15.97 6.17
N LEU A 43 -10.68 16.32 5.19
CA LEU A 43 -10.46 17.71 4.79
C LEU A 43 -11.47 18.16 3.73
N LYS A 44 -11.80 17.26 2.80
CA LYS A 44 -12.79 17.49 1.76
C LYS A 44 -13.37 16.18 1.28
N LYS A 45 -14.71 16.09 1.28
CA LYS A 45 -15.43 15.09 0.49
C LYS A 45 -15.32 15.50 -0.98
N GLY A 46 -14.69 14.68 -1.80
CA GLY A 46 -14.61 14.87 -3.24
C GLY A 46 -15.81 14.28 -3.98
N GLN A 47 -15.62 14.08 -5.28
CA GLN A 47 -16.65 13.64 -6.20
C GLN A 47 -17.02 12.15 -5.98
N ARG A 48 -18.31 11.83 -6.14
CA ARG A 48 -18.77 10.45 -6.30
C ARG A 48 -18.52 10.03 -7.75
N LEU A 49 -17.95 8.86 -7.93
CA LEU A 49 -17.75 8.23 -9.22
C LEU A 49 -18.60 6.97 -9.27
N ASP A 50 -19.25 6.74 -10.42
CA ASP A 50 -20.10 5.57 -10.62
C ASP A 50 -19.58 4.79 -11.83
N GLY A 51 -19.30 3.50 -11.65
CA GLY A 51 -18.95 2.56 -12.72
C GLY A 51 -17.70 2.91 -13.52
N GLN A 52 -16.60 3.33 -12.86
CA GLN A 52 -15.35 3.60 -13.55
C GLN A 52 -14.67 2.29 -13.98
N ASP A 53 -14.77 2.00 -15.28
CA ASP A 53 -14.21 0.80 -15.92
C ASP A 53 -12.73 0.60 -15.55
N THR A 54 -12.37 -0.66 -15.36
CA THR A 54 -10.96 -1.06 -15.26
C THR A 54 -10.24 -0.71 -16.56
N SER A 55 -8.94 -0.35 -16.48
CA SER A 55 -8.08 -0.01 -17.62
C SER A 55 -8.42 1.25 -18.44
N LYS A 56 -9.50 1.96 -18.11
CA LYS A 56 -9.79 3.28 -18.68
C LYS A 56 -9.54 4.33 -17.62
N GLY A 57 -8.79 5.37 -17.97
CA GLY A 57 -8.64 6.47 -17.05
C GLY A 57 -9.74 7.50 -17.17
N PHE A 58 -9.95 8.22 -16.08
CA PHE A 58 -11.01 9.20 -15.89
C PHE A 58 -10.46 10.46 -15.25
N TRP A 59 -11.22 11.54 -15.39
CA TRP A 59 -10.86 12.86 -14.90
C TRP A 59 -11.61 13.18 -13.61
N ILE A 60 -10.91 13.81 -12.69
CA ILE A 60 -11.49 14.49 -11.54
C ILE A 60 -10.87 15.87 -11.42
N ASP A 61 -11.66 16.83 -10.95
CA ASP A 61 -11.17 18.17 -10.66
C ASP A 61 -10.26 18.18 -9.43
N ASP A 62 -9.44 19.22 -9.34
CA ASP A 62 -8.66 19.53 -8.13
C ASP A 62 -9.54 19.51 -6.88
N ILE A 63 -9.00 18.91 -5.81
CA ILE A 63 -9.70 18.79 -4.54
C ILE A 63 -9.06 19.73 -3.52
N THR A 64 -9.78 20.80 -3.18
CA THR A 64 -9.39 21.75 -2.14
C THR A 64 -10.16 21.50 -0.84
N GLY A 65 -9.43 21.26 0.26
CA GLY A 65 -9.97 21.00 1.59
C GLY A 65 -9.49 21.97 2.65
N SER A 66 -10.28 22.12 3.72
CA SER A 66 -9.94 23.00 4.83
C SER A 66 -9.23 22.23 5.94
N VAL A 67 -8.19 22.83 6.52
CA VAL A 67 -7.47 22.30 7.69
C VAL A 67 -7.87 22.99 9.00
N ALA A 68 -8.85 23.90 8.98
CA ALA A 68 -9.20 24.73 10.13
C ALA A 68 -9.65 23.95 11.37
N ALA A 69 -10.14 22.72 11.17
CA ALA A 69 -10.58 21.83 12.24
C ALA A 69 -9.45 20.95 12.82
N LEU A 70 -8.26 20.94 12.20
CA LEU A 70 -7.14 20.15 12.68
C LEU A 70 -6.54 20.78 13.95
N PRO A 71 -6.38 19.99 15.03
CA PRO A 71 -5.53 20.39 16.16
C PRO A 71 -4.07 20.55 15.75
N ALA A 72 -3.26 21.17 16.62
CA ALA A 72 -1.82 21.20 16.45
C ALA A 72 -1.24 19.78 16.33
N GLY A 73 -0.24 19.62 15.47
CA GLY A 73 0.46 18.36 15.27
C GLY A 73 0.83 18.11 13.81
N GLU A 74 1.40 16.93 13.59
CA GLU A 74 1.86 16.46 12.29
C GLU A 74 0.84 15.49 11.68
N TYR A 75 0.59 15.68 10.39
CA TYR A 75 -0.40 14.93 9.64
C TYR A 75 0.18 14.48 8.31
N ARG A 76 -0.15 13.25 7.92
CA ARG A 76 0.00 12.79 6.55
C ARG A 76 -1.26 13.12 5.77
N VAL A 77 -1.11 13.90 4.70
CA VAL A 77 -2.21 14.33 3.84
C VAL A 77 -2.08 13.67 2.47
N PHE A 78 -3.18 13.09 1.99
CA PHE A 78 -3.21 12.36 0.73
C PHE A 78 -4.64 12.26 0.18
N LEU A 79 -4.74 11.95 -1.12
CA LEU A 79 -6.00 11.57 -1.73
C LEU A 79 -6.30 10.11 -1.44
N ALA A 80 -7.54 9.81 -1.07
CA ALA A 80 -8.01 8.46 -0.81
C ALA A 80 -9.26 8.15 -1.62
N ALA A 81 -9.36 6.91 -2.09
CA ALA A 81 -10.54 6.33 -2.69
C ALA A 81 -11.15 5.30 -1.74
N LYS A 82 -12.45 5.13 -1.82
CA LYS A 82 -13.15 4.01 -1.19
C LYS A 82 -14.34 3.63 -2.04
N ASP A 83 -14.36 2.37 -2.46
CA ASP A 83 -15.50 1.80 -3.15
C ASP A 83 -16.69 1.63 -2.19
N ASP A 84 -17.90 1.56 -2.73
CA ASP A 84 -19.12 1.29 -1.96
C ASP A 84 -19.07 -0.10 -1.29
N GLU A 85 -18.33 -1.05 -1.86
CA GLU A 85 -18.12 -2.40 -1.32
C GLU A 85 -16.97 -2.49 -0.31
N GLU A 86 -16.17 -1.44 -0.17
CA GLU A 86 -15.01 -1.40 0.74
C GLU A 86 -15.32 -0.77 2.10
N GLU A 87 -14.74 -1.35 3.16
CA GLU A 87 -14.85 -0.81 4.52
C GLU A 87 -13.81 0.28 4.82
N THR A 88 -12.70 0.30 4.08
CA THR A 88 -11.52 1.12 4.42
C THR A 88 -11.11 2.04 3.28
N TRP A 89 -10.61 3.23 3.63
CA TRP A 89 -10.08 4.18 2.66
C TRP A 89 -8.70 3.77 2.19
N GLN A 90 -8.52 3.67 0.87
CA GLN A 90 -7.25 3.33 0.24
C GLN A 90 -6.60 4.59 -0.35
N PRO A 91 -5.29 4.78 -0.18
CA PRO A 91 -4.59 5.91 -0.79
C PRO A 91 -4.56 5.77 -2.32
N ILE A 92 -4.86 6.86 -3.02
CA ILE A 92 -4.66 6.96 -4.46
C ILE A 92 -3.17 7.04 -4.73
N ARG A 93 -2.71 6.28 -5.72
CA ARG A 93 -1.31 6.23 -6.12
C ARG A 93 -1.07 7.09 -7.36
N SER A 94 -0.01 7.86 -7.29
CA SER A 94 0.55 8.65 -8.36
C SER A 94 1.62 7.86 -9.13
N HIS A 95 2.00 8.34 -10.30
CA HIS A 95 3.12 7.82 -11.08
C HIS A 95 4.46 8.01 -10.34
N GLU A 96 5.51 7.26 -10.72
CA GLU A 96 6.77 7.10 -9.99
C GLU A 96 7.55 8.39 -9.70
N VAL A 97 7.34 9.48 -10.44
CA VAL A 97 7.97 10.79 -10.18
C VAL A 97 7.12 11.72 -9.30
N ASP A 98 5.86 11.36 -9.06
CA ASP A 98 4.91 12.12 -8.26
C ASP A 98 4.82 11.56 -6.84
N HIS A 99 4.31 12.40 -5.93
CA HIS A 99 4.25 12.08 -4.51
C HIS A 99 2.81 11.75 -4.10
N ASN A 100 2.63 10.62 -3.43
CA ASN A 100 1.32 10.12 -2.98
C ASN A 100 0.80 10.87 -1.75
N SER A 101 1.72 11.41 -0.95
CA SER A 101 1.42 12.04 0.32
C SER A 101 2.35 13.20 0.62
N TYR A 102 1.89 14.05 1.53
CA TYR A 102 2.61 15.20 2.06
C TYR A 102 2.52 15.20 3.58
N ILE A 103 3.55 15.70 4.24
CA ILE A 103 3.58 15.95 5.68
C ILE A 103 3.15 17.39 5.93
N LEU A 104 2.02 17.56 6.60
CA LEU A 104 1.44 18.82 7.03
C LEU A 104 1.73 19.01 8.52
N VAL A 105 2.27 20.18 8.87
CA VAL A 105 2.43 20.60 10.26
C VAL A 105 1.43 21.72 10.56
N ILE A 106 0.60 21.50 11.58
CA ILE A 106 -0.32 22.51 12.13
C ILE A 106 0.23 22.98 13.47
N ASN A 107 0.39 24.30 13.63
CA ASN A 107 0.90 24.88 14.87
C ASN A 107 -0.20 25.03 15.95
N GLU A 108 0.19 25.47 17.15
CA GLU A 108 -0.73 25.71 18.29
C GLU A 108 -1.83 26.74 17.99
N ASN A 109 -1.60 27.66 17.04
CA ASN A 109 -2.59 28.65 16.60
C ASN A 109 -3.57 28.09 15.55
N ARG A 110 -3.46 26.80 15.19
CA ARG A 110 -4.23 26.12 14.13
C ARG A 110 -4.04 26.77 12.76
N GLU A 111 -2.79 27.05 12.44
CA GLU A 111 -2.34 27.54 11.14
C GLU A 111 -1.35 26.55 10.55
N ILE A 112 -1.23 26.56 9.21
CA ILE A 112 -0.25 25.74 8.50
C ILE A 112 1.13 26.31 8.78
N GLU A 113 2.00 25.51 9.42
CA GLU A 113 3.40 25.83 9.64
C GLU A 113 4.26 25.39 8.46
N SER A 114 4.02 24.17 7.95
CA SER A 114 4.70 23.66 6.76
C SER A 114 3.85 22.60 6.03
N LEU A 115 4.14 22.43 4.75
CA LEU A 115 3.66 21.34 3.91
C LEU A 115 4.82 20.83 3.07
N GLU A 116 5.30 19.64 3.39
CA GLU A 116 6.48 19.05 2.77
C GLU A 116 6.15 17.72 2.09
N LEU A 117 6.97 17.32 1.12
CA LEU A 117 6.84 16.03 0.45
C LEU A 117 7.05 14.91 1.47
N ASP A 118 6.18 13.90 1.45
CA ASP A 118 6.40 12.71 2.24
C ASP A 118 7.40 11.81 1.50
N SER A 119 8.63 11.75 2.04
CA SER A 119 9.73 10.97 1.47
C SER A 119 9.67 9.49 1.82
N ASP A 120 8.73 9.09 2.68
CA ASP A 120 8.54 7.70 3.10
C ASP A 120 7.26 7.15 2.46
N SER A 121 7.40 6.06 1.70
CA SER A 121 6.26 5.34 1.09
C SER A 121 5.89 4.06 1.86
N SER A 122 6.64 3.70 2.90
CA SER A 122 6.50 2.46 3.66
C SER A 122 5.24 2.39 4.54
N TRP A 123 4.57 3.54 4.76
CA TRP A 123 3.32 3.64 5.53
C TRP A 123 2.11 2.97 4.89
N THR A 124 2.27 2.46 3.68
CA THR A 124 1.25 1.66 2.97
C THR A 124 1.71 0.23 2.72
N GLY A 125 2.71 -0.23 3.46
CA GLY A 125 3.30 -1.55 3.31
C GLY A 125 2.36 -2.68 3.69
N ILE A 126 2.75 -3.90 3.32
CA ILE A 126 2.09 -5.11 3.77
C ILE A 126 2.58 -5.42 5.19
N GLU A 127 1.78 -5.06 6.19
CA GLU A 127 2.03 -5.49 7.56
C GLU A 127 1.61 -6.95 7.71
N SER A 128 2.56 -7.83 8.06
CA SER A 128 2.38 -9.28 8.24
C SER A 128 2.16 -10.11 6.96
N VAL A 129 3.18 -10.18 6.10
CA VAL A 129 3.35 -11.38 5.26
C VAL A 129 3.73 -12.53 6.19
N VAL A 130 2.73 -13.25 6.71
CA VAL A 130 2.95 -14.56 7.32
C VAL A 130 3.20 -15.54 6.18
N THR A 131 4.47 -15.70 5.78
CA THR A 131 4.84 -16.96 5.13
C THR A 131 4.58 -18.02 6.18
N SER A 132 3.72 -19.01 5.87
CA SER A 132 3.65 -20.21 6.71
C SER A 132 5.09 -20.68 6.83
N GLY A 133 5.67 -20.57 8.02
CA GLY A 133 7.08 -20.84 8.29
C GLY A 133 7.39 -22.31 8.10
N ASN A 134 7.26 -22.80 6.87
CA ASN A 134 7.63 -24.13 6.48
C ASN A 134 9.14 -24.09 6.30
N THR A 135 9.83 -24.07 7.44
CA THR A 135 11.26 -24.41 7.52
C THR A 135 11.49 -25.86 7.12
N THR A 136 10.42 -26.64 6.93
CA THR A 136 10.46 -27.93 6.25
C THR A 136 10.81 -27.71 4.78
N PRO A 137 11.92 -28.26 4.29
CA PRO A 137 12.21 -28.27 2.86
C PRO A 137 11.00 -28.82 2.10
N ALA A 138 10.61 -28.15 1.01
CA ALA A 138 9.50 -28.60 0.15
C ALA A 138 9.70 -30.02 -0.39
N VAL A 139 10.93 -30.53 -0.30
CA VAL A 139 11.35 -31.85 -0.76
C VAL A 139 11.54 -32.78 0.44
N ARG A 140 10.70 -33.82 0.53
CA ARG A 140 10.82 -34.91 1.51
C ARG A 140 11.19 -36.21 0.81
N GLY A 141 12.14 -36.95 1.37
CA GLY A 141 12.59 -38.24 0.85
C GLY A 141 14.03 -38.22 0.33
N VAL A 142 14.43 -39.34 -0.27
CA VAL A 142 15.76 -39.57 -0.82
C VAL A 142 15.67 -39.52 -2.33
N TYR A 143 16.54 -38.73 -2.95
CA TYR A 143 16.62 -38.59 -4.39
C TYR A 143 18.05 -38.82 -4.87
N SER A 144 18.19 -39.29 -6.11
CA SER A 144 19.46 -39.26 -6.81
C SER A 144 19.87 -37.82 -7.11
N LEU A 145 21.15 -37.60 -7.45
CA LEU A 145 21.64 -36.28 -7.86
C LEU A 145 20.93 -35.71 -9.10
N ASP A 146 20.44 -36.58 -9.99
CA ASP A 146 19.63 -36.19 -11.16
C ASP A 146 18.13 -36.05 -10.84
N GLY A 147 17.72 -36.15 -9.57
CA GLY A 147 16.37 -35.80 -9.10
C GLY A 147 15.34 -36.94 -9.12
N ARG A 148 15.74 -38.20 -9.27
CA ARG A 148 14.80 -39.34 -9.22
C ARG A 148 14.51 -39.72 -7.78
N TYR A 149 13.24 -39.99 -7.47
CA TYR A 149 12.83 -40.45 -6.15
C TYR A 149 13.31 -41.90 -5.89
N LEU A 150 14.01 -42.10 -4.78
CA LEU A 150 14.61 -43.39 -4.38
C LEU A 150 13.98 -43.96 -3.09
N GLY A 151 12.94 -43.30 -2.56
CA GLY A 151 12.23 -43.70 -1.34
C GLY A 151 12.48 -42.75 -0.16
N ASN A 152 12.29 -43.25 1.06
CA ASN A 152 12.38 -42.44 2.29
C ASN A 152 13.53 -42.83 3.21
N ASP A 153 14.35 -43.80 2.81
CA ASP A 153 15.36 -44.40 3.69
C ASP A 153 16.68 -44.62 2.95
N VAL A 154 17.64 -43.72 3.20
CA VAL A 154 18.96 -43.77 2.58
C VAL A 154 19.76 -44.98 3.07
N SER A 155 19.40 -45.57 4.22
CA SER A 155 20.09 -46.76 4.78
C SER A 155 19.99 -47.99 3.85
N LYS A 156 18.95 -48.05 3.00
CA LYS A 156 18.70 -49.13 2.05
C LYS A 156 19.41 -48.98 0.71
N LEU A 157 20.04 -47.83 0.47
CA LEU A 157 20.78 -47.55 -0.75
C LEU A 157 22.26 -47.92 -0.62
N GLY A 158 22.92 -48.17 -1.76
CA GLY A 158 24.37 -48.40 -1.83
C GLY A 158 25.18 -47.15 -1.48
N LYS A 159 26.50 -47.24 -1.62
CA LYS A 159 27.40 -46.08 -1.46
C LYS A 159 27.16 -45.07 -2.60
N GLY A 160 27.18 -43.79 -2.28
CA GLY A 160 26.90 -42.75 -3.26
C GLY A 160 26.55 -41.39 -2.65
N LEU A 161 26.32 -40.42 -3.51
CA LEU A 161 25.86 -39.08 -3.13
C LEU A 161 24.36 -38.95 -3.43
N TYR A 162 23.60 -38.54 -2.43
CA TYR A 162 22.14 -38.46 -2.46
C TYR A 162 21.65 -37.09 -2.00
N ILE A 163 20.43 -36.73 -2.40
CA ILE A 163 19.69 -35.62 -1.80
C ILE A 163 18.71 -36.22 -0.79
N VAL A 164 18.90 -35.97 0.50
CA VAL A 164 18.05 -36.45 1.60
C VAL A 164 17.36 -35.25 2.22
N ASN A 165 16.03 -35.16 2.06
CA ASN A 165 15.22 -34.03 2.55
C ASN A 165 15.78 -32.65 2.14
N GLY A 166 16.29 -32.53 0.92
CA GLY A 166 16.88 -31.29 0.40
C GLY A 166 18.36 -31.08 0.71
N GLU A 167 19.00 -31.95 1.50
CA GLU A 167 20.43 -31.86 1.82
C GLU A 167 21.27 -32.89 1.07
N LYS A 168 22.47 -32.49 0.64
CA LYS A 168 23.43 -33.40 -0.01
C LYS A 168 24.12 -34.26 1.05
N VAL A 169 24.01 -35.59 0.91
CA VAL A 169 24.58 -36.56 1.86
C VAL A 169 25.41 -37.59 1.10
N VAL A 170 26.66 -37.78 1.55
CA VAL A 170 27.52 -38.87 1.09
C VAL A 170 27.29 -40.07 2.00
N LYS A 171 27.05 -41.23 1.40
CA LYS A 171 26.92 -42.52 2.07
C LYS A 171 27.99 -43.50 1.63
#